data_AF-A0A950N7U0-F1
#
_entry.id   AF-A0A950N7U0-F1
#
_cell.length_a   1.000
_cell.length_b   1.000
_cell.length_c   1.000
_cell.angle_alpha   90.00
_cell.angle_beta   90.00
_cell.angle_gamma   90.00
#
_symmetry.space_group_name_H-M   'P 1'
#
loop_
_entity.id
_entity.type
_entity.pdbx_description
1 polymer ?
#
loop_
_entity_poly.entity_id
_entity_poly.type
_entity_poly.pdbx_seq_one_letter_code
_entity_poly.pdbx_strand_id
1 'polypeptide(L)'
;MLCPKCQHKNPGTIAYCQKCGGKLDFTADEIAGSLVQSARAETAANTEYYAKQALTFAAALFLLAITLFVLSLGAPKESYYIPALSKGAEHVKVEFKLDPELPKLSIPLEIRKR
;
A
#
# COMPACT_ATOMS: atom_id res chain seq x y z
N MET A 1 -26.09 -26.03 -39.13
CA MET A 1 -25.50 -25.10 -38.13
C MET A 1 -26.28 -23.80 -38.07
N LEU A 2 -26.35 -23.16 -36.90
CA LEU A 2 -27.02 -21.87 -36.73
C LEU A 2 -26.02 -20.75 -36.98
N CYS A 3 -26.43 -19.71 -37.71
CA CYS A 3 -25.60 -18.53 -37.90
C CYS A 3 -25.49 -17.73 -36.58
N PRO A 4 -24.28 -17.39 -36.09
CA PRO A 4 -24.14 -16.62 -34.85
C PRO A 4 -24.65 -15.18 -34.96
N LYS A 5 -24.77 -14.62 -36.18
CA LYS A 5 -25.25 -13.26 -36.41
C LYS A 5 -26.77 -13.15 -36.44
N CYS A 6 -27.45 -14.05 -37.15
CA CYS A 6 -28.90 -13.94 -37.42
C CYS A 6 -29.70 -15.18 -37.01
N GLN A 7 -29.06 -16.18 -36.40
CA GLN A 7 -29.63 -17.43 -35.91
C GLN A 7 -30.37 -18.26 -36.97
N HIS A 8 -30.16 -17.98 -38.26
CA HIS A 8 -30.73 -18.77 -39.34
C HIS A 8 -30.07 -20.16 -39.42
N LYS A 9 -30.88 -21.19 -39.70
CA LYS A 9 -30.42 -22.57 -39.85
C LYS A 9 -29.84 -22.75 -41.26
N ASN A 10 -28.53 -22.94 -41.33
CA ASN A 10 -27.80 -23.19 -42.56
C ASN A 10 -27.32 -24.65 -42.62
N PRO A 11 -27.21 -25.26 -43.82
CA PRO A 11 -26.51 -26.53 -43.99
C PRO A 11 -25.05 -26.43 -43.52
N GLY A 12 -24.46 -27.53 -43.07
CA GLY A 12 -23.09 -27.55 -42.53
C GLY A 12 -21.97 -27.43 -43.58
N THR A 13 -22.33 -27.44 -44.86
CA THR A 13 -21.39 -27.43 -46.00
C THR A 13 -21.16 -26.04 -46.59
N ILE A 14 -21.83 -25.00 -46.07
CA ILE A 14 -21.73 -23.65 -46.62
C ILE A 14 -20.90 -22.73 -45.73
N ALA A 15 -19.93 -22.05 -46.33
CA ALA A 15 -19.03 -21.12 -45.63
C ALA A 15 -19.72 -19.79 -45.23
N TYR A 16 -20.88 -19.47 -45.82
CA TYR A 16 -21.61 -18.22 -45.59
C TYR A 16 -23.10 -18.48 -45.34
N CYS A 17 -23.70 -17.64 -44.51
CA CYS A 17 -25.13 -17.68 -44.20
C CYS A 17 -25.96 -17.22 -45.40
N GLN A 18 -26.93 -18.04 -45.83
CA GLN A 18 -27.79 -17.72 -46.97
C GLN A 18 -28.75 -16.54 -46.73
N LYS A 19 -29.00 -16.19 -45.45
CA LYS A 19 -29.92 -15.10 -45.09
C LYS A 19 -29.23 -13.76 -44.91
N CYS A 20 -28.07 -13.72 -44.24
CA CYS A 20 -27.40 -12.47 -43.87
C CYS A 20 -26.01 -12.30 -44.49
N GLY A 21 -25.53 -13.28 -45.27
CA GLY A 21 -24.19 -13.26 -45.87
C GLY A 21 -23.02 -13.39 -44.87
N GLY A 22 -23.31 -13.62 -43.58
CA GLY A 22 -22.26 -13.75 -42.56
C GLY A 22 -21.46 -15.03 -42.74
N LYS A 23 -20.13 -14.94 -42.69
CA LYS A 23 -19.22 -16.09 -42.70
C LYS A 23 -19.52 -17.00 -41.50
N LEU A 24 -19.60 -18.31 -41.75
CA LEU A 24 -19.91 -19.33 -40.76
C LEU A 24 -18.65 -20.10 -40.35
N ASP A 25 -17.65 -20.14 -41.22
CA ASP A 25 -16.29 -20.60 -40.91
C ASP A 25 -15.49 -19.45 -40.30
N PHE A 26 -15.66 -19.26 -38.99
CA PHE A 26 -14.64 -18.58 -38.21
C PHE A 26 -13.53 -19.61 -37.97
N THR A 27 -12.38 -19.42 -38.61
CA THR A 27 -11.21 -20.22 -38.25
C THR A 27 -10.92 -19.96 -36.77
N ALA A 28 -10.61 -21.03 -36.02
CA ALA A 28 -10.28 -20.91 -34.61
C ALA A 28 -9.18 -19.85 -34.35
N ASP A 29 -8.31 -19.66 -35.35
CA ASP A 29 -7.25 -18.67 -35.36
C ASP A 29 -7.75 -17.20 -35.37
N GLU A 30 -8.83 -16.89 -36.09
CA GLU A 30 -9.41 -15.53 -36.11
C GLU A 30 -10.04 -15.18 -34.75
N ILE A 31 -10.74 -16.15 -34.15
CA ILE A 31 -11.33 -15.99 -32.80
C ILE A 31 -10.20 -15.84 -31.77
N ALA A 32 -9.20 -16.71 -31.80
CA ALA A 32 -8.04 -16.63 -30.91
C ALA A 32 -7.30 -15.29 -31.05
N GLY A 33 -7.11 -14.81 -32.29
CA GLY A 33 -6.48 -13.51 -32.56
C GLY A 33 -7.25 -12.35 -31.94
N SER A 34 -8.58 -12.31 -32.09
CA SER A 34 -9.40 -11.24 -31.50
C SER A 34 -9.41 -11.24 -29.97
N LEU A 35 -9.43 -12.42 -29.34
CA LEU A 35 -9.38 -12.56 -27.88
C LEU A 35 -8.02 -12.13 -27.32
N VAL A 36 -6.92 -12.44 -28.01
CA VAL A 36 -5.58 -11.98 -27.61
C VAL A 36 -5.47 -10.46 -27.75
N GLN A 37 -6.07 -9.86 -28.79
CA GLN A 37 -6.08 -8.41 -28.96
C GLN A 37 -6.89 -7.71 -27.86
N SER A 38 -8.08 -8.21 -27.52
CA SER A 38 -8.87 -7.63 -26.43
C SER A 38 -8.16 -7.77 -25.08
N ALA A 39 -7.58 -8.93 -24.78
CA ALA A 39 -6.80 -9.14 -23.57
C ALA A 39 -5.61 -8.17 -23.47
N ARG A 40 -4.90 -7.94 -24.58
CA ARG A 40 -3.80 -6.95 -24.62
C ARG A 40 -4.30 -5.53 -24.37
N ALA A 41 -5.41 -5.14 -24.99
CA ALA A 41 -5.99 -3.82 -24.79
C ALA A 41 -6.43 -3.59 -23.33
N GLU A 42 -7.05 -4.59 -22.71
CA GLU A 42 -7.43 -4.56 -21.30
C GLU A 42 -6.21 -4.44 -20.38
N THR A 43 -5.13 -5.20 -20.65
CA THR A 43 -3.91 -5.07 -19.86
C THR A 43 -3.28 -3.68 -19.98
N ALA A 44 -3.24 -3.09 -21.17
CA ALA A 44 -2.70 -1.75 -21.38
C ALA A 44 -3.52 -0.69 -20.62
N ALA A 45 -4.85 -0.73 -20.74
CA ALA A 45 -5.73 0.20 -20.03
C ALA A 45 -5.58 0.10 -18.50
N ASN A 46 -5.47 -1.12 -17.97
CA ASN A 46 -5.26 -1.34 -16.54
C ASN A 46 -3.91 -0.77 -16.08
N THR A 47 -2.83 -0.95 -16.86
CA THR A 47 -1.50 -0.41 -16.49
C THR A 47 -1.49 1.11 -16.39
N GLU A 48 -2.21 1.82 -17.27
CA GLU A 48 -2.29 3.28 -17.19
C GLU A 48 -3.01 3.77 -15.93
N TYR A 49 -4.12 3.10 -15.57
CA TYR A 49 -4.87 3.43 -14.36
C TYR A 49 -4.01 3.23 -13.10
N TYR A 50 -3.35 2.07 -12.99
CA TYR A 50 -2.47 1.78 -11.85
C TYR A 50 -1.28 2.74 -11.79
N ALA A 51 -0.67 3.10 -12.93
CA ALA A 51 0.45 4.04 -12.96
C ALA A 51 0.06 5.43 -12.45
N LYS A 52 -1.10 5.95 -12.87
CA LYS A 52 -1.62 7.24 -12.39
C LYS A 52 -1.90 7.20 -10.89
N GLN A 53 -2.56 6.14 -10.42
CA GLN A 53 -2.89 5.98 -9.01
C GLN A 53 -1.61 5.87 -8.16
N ALA A 54 -0.62 5.10 -8.58
CA ALA A 54 0.66 4.98 -7.91
C ALA A 54 1.40 6.33 -7.81
N LEU A 55 1.43 7.11 -8.89
CA LEU A 55 2.01 8.46 -8.89
C LEU A 55 1.29 9.40 -7.91
N THR A 56 -0.04 9.37 -7.88
CA THR A 56 -0.81 10.20 -6.93
C THR A 56 -0.52 9.84 -5.48
N PHE A 57 -0.41 8.54 -5.16
CA PHE A 57 -0.06 8.10 -3.81
C PHE A 57 1.37 8.48 -3.42
N ALA A 58 2.33 8.30 -4.34
CA ALA A 58 3.71 8.68 -4.10
C ALA A 58 3.84 10.19 -3.82
N ALA A 59 3.15 11.04 -4.59
CA ALA A 59 3.12 12.48 -4.37
C ALA A 59 2.51 12.85 -3.00
N ALA A 60 1.39 12.22 -2.62
CA ALA A 60 0.76 12.46 -1.33
C ALA A 60 1.65 12.06 -0.14
N LEU A 61 2.29 10.89 -0.22
CA LEU A 61 3.23 10.42 0.81
C LEU A 61 4.45 11.33 0.91
N PHE A 62 4.96 11.82 -0.23
CA PHE A 62 6.08 12.75 -0.25
C PHE A 62 5.74 14.07 0.44
N LEU A 63 4.56 14.64 0.16
CA LEU A 63 4.09 15.84 0.84
C LEU A 63 3.91 15.62 2.34
N LEU A 64 3.34 14.47 2.75
CA LEU A 64 3.21 14.11 4.16
C LEU A 64 4.58 13.97 4.85
N ALA A 65 5.55 13.36 4.18
CA ALA A 65 6.91 13.24 4.70
C ALA A 65 7.57 14.62 4.88
N ILE A 66 7.38 15.54 3.92
CA ILE A 66 7.89 16.92 4.03
C ILE A 66 7.24 17.64 5.21
N THR A 67 5.92 17.54 5.38
CA THR A 67 5.25 18.23 6.49
C THR A 67 5.73 17.72 7.84
N LEU A 68 5.88 16.40 8.00
CA LEU A 68 6.48 15.80 9.21
C LEU A 68 7.94 16.25 9.42
N PHE A 69 8.73 16.32 8.35
CA PHE A 69 10.11 16.78 8.42
C PHE A 69 10.20 18.23 8.90
N VAL A 70 9.38 19.12 8.35
CA VAL A 70 9.30 20.53 8.79
C VAL A 70 8.86 20.64 10.25
N LEU A 71 7.86 19.85 10.67
CA LEU A 71 7.43 19.78 12.07
C LEU A 71 8.55 19.30 13.00
N SER A 72 9.37 18.35 12.57
CA SER A 72 10.49 17.82 13.37
C SER A 72 11.59 18.85 13.62
N LEU A 73 11.81 19.77 12.67
CA LEU A 73 12.78 20.86 12.81
C LEU A 73 12.33 21.92 13.83
N GLY A 74 11.02 22.00 14.10
CA GLY A 74 10.42 22.95 15.04
C GLY A 74 10.45 22.51 16.50
N ALA A 75 11.13 21.42 16.86
CA ALA A 75 11.20 20.97 18.25
C ALA A 75 11.82 22.07 19.14
N PRO A 76 11.09 22.59 20.15
CA PRO A 76 11.63 23.60 21.05
C PRO A 76 12.81 22.99 21.83
N LYS A 77 13.96 23.68 21.81
CA LYS A 77 15.16 23.29 22.58
C LYS A 77 15.01 23.50 24.08
N GLU A 78 13.99 24.24 24.49
CA GLU A 78 13.73 24.49 25.90
C GLU A 78 12.92 23.33 26.47
N SER A 79 13.39 22.81 27.61
CA SER A 79 12.66 21.86 28.44
C SER A 79 11.35 22.52 28.87
N TYR A 80 10.30 22.36 28.08
CA TYR A 80 8.96 22.74 28.48
C TYR A 80 8.64 21.92 29.74
N TYR A 81 8.62 22.59 30.88
CA TYR A 81 8.08 22.06 32.11
C TYR A 81 6.61 21.77 31.81
N ILE A 82 6.25 20.50 31.59
CA ILE A 82 4.87 20.07 31.43
C ILE A 82 4.32 19.95 32.86
N PRO A 83 3.48 20.87 33.35
CA PRO A 83 2.84 20.69 34.65
C PRO A 83 1.66 19.72 34.47
N ALA A 84 1.93 18.50 34.02
CA ALA A 84 0.96 17.42 34.12
C ALA A 84 1.17 16.77 35.49
N LEU A 85 0.13 16.85 36.33
CA LEU A 85 -0.06 16.17 37.63
C LEU A 85 0.43 16.82 38.95
N SER A 86 1.01 18.02 39.00
CA SER A 86 1.38 18.61 40.31
C SER A 86 0.42 19.67 40.87
N LYS A 87 -0.66 20.04 40.15
CA LYS A 87 -1.68 20.96 40.70
C LYS A 87 -2.46 20.40 41.91
N GLY A 88 -2.26 19.13 42.28
CA GLY A 88 -2.80 18.54 43.52
C GLY A 88 -1.84 18.58 44.71
N ALA A 89 -0.59 19.03 44.56
CA ALA A 89 0.43 18.95 45.60
C ALA A 89 0.80 20.30 46.24
N GLU A 90 -0.07 21.31 46.15
CA GLU A 90 0.13 22.63 46.77
C GLU A 90 0.22 22.58 48.31
N HIS A 91 0.04 21.41 48.93
CA HIS A 91 0.11 21.22 50.39
C HIS A 91 1.15 20.23 50.90
N VAL A 92 2.02 19.66 50.06
CA VAL A 92 3.07 18.76 50.56
C VAL A 92 4.45 19.29 50.19
N LYS A 93 5.07 20.00 51.15
CA LYS A 93 6.51 20.25 51.17
C LYS A 93 7.22 18.92 51.38
N VAL A 94 7.54 18.21 50.30
CA VAL A 94 8.47 17.08 50.38
C VAL A 94 9.88 17.68 50.38
N GLU A 95 10.55 17.66 51.53
CA GLU A 95 11.99 17.91 51.60
C GLU A 95 12.68 16.78 50.83
N PHE A 96 13.09 17.07 49.59
CA PHE A 96 13.83 16.13 48.77
C PHE A 96 15.28 16.07 49.29
N LYS A 97 15.54 15.18 50.24
CA LYS A 97 16.92 14.77 50.57
C LYS A 97 17.41 13.87 49.43
N LEU A 98 18.31 14.39 48.60
CA LEU A 98 19.19 13.54 47.82
C LEU A 98 20.16 12.89 48.82
N ASP A 99 19.93 11.61 49.14
CA ASP A 99 20.93 10.85 49.86
C ASP A 99 22.19 10.68 48.95
N PRO A 100 23.38 10.87 49.52
CA PRO A 100 24.63 10.97 48.76
C PRO A 100 25.08 9.63 48.18
N GLU A 101 25.95 9.74 47.18
CA GLU A 101 26.59 8.65 46.44
C GLU A 101 26.94 7.45 47.33
N LEU A 102 26.37 6.28 46.99
CA LEU A 102 26.72 5.00 47.59
C LEU A 102 28.24 4.77 47.44
N PRO A 103 29.00 4.53 48.53
CA PRO A 103 30.39 4.13 48.41
C PRO A 103 30.45 2.82 47.63
N LYS A 104 31.31 2.78 46.61
CA LYS A 104 31.57 1.57 45.82
C LYS A 104 31.99 0.45 46.77
N LEU A 105 31.06 -0.47 47.04
CA LEU A 105 31.35 -1.74 47.69
C LEU A 105 32.28 -2.51 46.74
N SER A 106 33.58 -2.47 47.03
CA SER A 106 34.56 -3.40 46.46
C SER A 106 34.30 -4.78 47.06
N ILE A 107 33.30 -5.48 46.54
CA ILE A 107 33.10 -6.89 46.84
C ILE A 107 34.28 -7.63 46.19
N PRO A 108 35.16 -8.30 46.94
CA PRO A 108 36.12 -9.20 46.33
C PRO A 108 35.33 -10.37 45.74
N LEU A 109 35.45 -10.57 44.42
CA LEU A 109 34.98 -11.78 43.77
C LEU A 109 35.80 -12.94 44.32
N GLU A 110 35.25 -13.69 45.27
CA GLU A 110 35.82 -14.98 45.64
C GLU A 110 35.72 -15.90 44.42
N ILE A 111 36.86 -16.09 43.77
CA ILE A 111 37.07 -17.08 42.72
C ILE A 111 36.89 -18.44 43.39
N ARG A 112 35.69 -19.02 43.29
CA ARG A 112 35.43 -20.40 43.67
C ARG A 112 36.24 -21.31 42.73
N LYS A 113 37.41 -21.76 43.19
CA LYS A 113 38.22 -22.76 42.51
C LYS A 113 37.65 -24.16 42.77
N ARG A 114 37.37 -24.85 41.66
CA ARG A 114 37.09 -26.28 41.45
C ARG A 114 35.76 -26.80 41.99
#